data_AF-M0HPU4-F1
#
_entry.id   AF-M0HPU4-F1
#
_cell.length_a   1.000
_cell.length_b   1.000
_cell.length_c   1.000
_cell.angle_alpha   90.00
_cell.angle_beta   90.00
_cell.angle_gamma   90.00
#
_symmetry.space_group_name_H-M   'P 1'
#
loop_
_entity.id
_entity.type
_entity.pdbx_description
1 polymer ?
#
loop_
_entity_poly.entity_id
_entity_poly.type
_entity_poly.pdbx_seq_one_letter_code
_entity_poly.pdbx_strand_id
1 'polypeptide(L)'
;MYTCFDPSSGSGSEFEEIGGYETSGYCKAGDFGWVAVYPEPDRQTLIVQINEIKWDLYASGTTVIYNHNYNDEKTHFKISDKENTFDITYEAWWKDVPHFEANKWAASREEENSHEDIFGYILMLWQNEDKKENWIELWSEHLPD
;
A
#
# COMPACT_ATOMS: atom_id res chain seq x y z
N MET A 1 2.05 -2.57 23.01
CA MET A 1 3.33 -3.00 22.42
C MET A 1 3.24 -2.50 20.99
N TYR A 2 3.99 -1.45 20.64
CA TYR A 2 3.81 -0.76 19.37
C TYR A 2 4.83 -1.30 18.37
N THR A 3 4.34 -1.83 17.25
CA THR A 3 5.14 -2.21 16.08
C THR A 3 5.88 -0.95 15.59
N CYS A 4 7.22 -0.93 15.66
CA CYS A 4 8.01 0.16 15.11
C CYS A 4 8.51 -0.29 13.73
N PHE A 5 7.94 0.25 12.65
CA PHE A 5 8.54 0.11 11.32
C PHE A 5 9.78 1.01 11.25
N ASP A 6 10.93 0.43 10.93
CA ASP A 6 12.19 1.12 10.73
C ASP A 6 12.37 1.42 9.23
N PRO A 7 12.22 2.68 8.79
CA PRO A 7 12.35 3.04 7.39
C PRO A 7 13.79 2.89 6.86
N SER A 8 14.80 2.81 7.73
CA SER A 8 16.19 2.65 7.33
C SER A 8 16.51 1.22 6.86
N SER A 9 15.82 0.24 7.44
CA SER A 9 15.98 -1.19 7.13
C SER A 9 14.77 -1.80 6.42
N GLY A 10 13.62 -1.10 6.40
CA GLY A 10 12.38 -1.63 5.83
C GLY A 10 11.80 -2.80 6.63
N SER A 11 12.05 -2.83 7.94
CA SER A 11 11.67 -3.94 8.82
C SER A 11 10.85 -3.46 10.02
N GLY A 12 10.06 -4.33 10.64
CA GLY A 12 9.30 -4.03 11.86
C GLY A 12 9.51 -5.06 12.97
N SER A 13 9.35 -4.67 14.24
CA SER A 13 9.38 -5.59 15.39
C SER A 13 7.98 -6.13 15.73
N GLU A 14 7.90 -7.40 16.16
CA GLU A 14 6.70 -8.24 16.35
C GLU A 14 5.33 -7.57 16.66
N PHE A 15 4.37 -7.97 15.83
CA PHE A 15 2.91 -8.06 15.95
C PHE A 15 2.05 -6.81 16.23
N GLU A 16 1.33 -6.46 15.16
CA GLU A 16 -0.08 -6.05 15.04
C GLU A 16 -0.21 -4.85 14.09
N GLU A 17 -1.18 -5.02 13.19
CA GLU A 17 -1.69 -4.08 12.20
C GLU A 17 -1.66 -2.64 12.75
N ILE A 18 -1.08 -1.70 12.00
CA ILE A 18 -1.21 -0.28 12.34
C ILE A 18 -2.63 0.15 11.96
N GLY A 19 -3.58 -0.14 12.85
CA GLY A 19 -4.97 0.27 12.78
C GLY A 19 -5.33 0.97 14.08
N GLY A 20 -5.24 2.30 14.08
CA GLY A 20 -5.67 3.13 15.20
C GLY A 20 -5.79 4.58 14.76
N TYR A 21 -6.46 5.42 15.54
CA TYR A 21 -6.62 6.88 15.38
C TYR A 21 -5.26 7.67 15.32
N GLU A 22 -4.16 6.97 15.05
CA GLU A 22 -2.73 7.32 15.11
C GLU A 22 -2.01 7.01 13.77
N THR A 23 -2.73 6.75 12.65
CA THR A 23 -2.13 6.28 11.38
C THR A 23 -1.35 7.37 10.63
N SER A 24 -0.13 7.64 11.05
CA SER A 24 0.97 8.13 10.21
C SER A 24 1.53 6.98 9.39
N GLY A 25 0.85 6.64 8.28
CA GLY A 25 1.27 5.55 7.40
C GLY A 25 0.76 4.15 7.78
N TYR A 26 0.82 3.24 6.82
CA TYR A 26 0.32 1.86 6.91
C TYR A 26 1.43 0.88 6.58
N CYS A 27 1.67 -0.14 7.43
CA CYS A 27 2.61 -1.22 7.13
C CYS A 27 1.97 -2.61 7.28
N LYS A 28 2.34 -3.54 6.39
CA LYS A 28 1.89 -4.93 6.39
C LYS A 28 3.05 -5.86 6.04
N ALA A 29 3.19 -6.94 6.81
CA ALA A 29 4.04 -8.06 6.46
C ALA A 29 3.22 -9.14 5.75
N GLY A 30 3.83 -9.81 4.77
CA GLY A 30 3.27 -10.99 4.13
C GLY A 30 4.35 -11.84 3.48
N ASP A 31 3.95 -12.81 2.65
CA ASP A 31 4.88 -13.67 1.89
C ASP A 31 5.74 -12.86 0.89
N PHE A 32 5.36 -11.62 0.62
CA PHE A 32 6.06 -10.63 -0.20
C PHE A 32 7.08 -9.78 0.57
N GLY A 33 7.24 -10.03 1.87
CA GLY A 33 8.06 -9.23 2.77
C GLY A 33 7.28 -8.08 3.41
N TRP A 34 7.96 -7.00 3.72
CA TRP A 34 7.37 -5.83 4.35
C TRP A 34 6.96 -4.80 3.31
N VAL A 35 5.76 -4.26 3.45
CA VAL A 35 5.25 -3.15 2.66
C VAL A 35 4.84 -2.06 3.63
N ALA A 36 5.25 -0.83 3.38
CA ALA A 36 4.85 0.35 4.13
C ALA A 36 4.48 1.50 3.20
N VAL A 37 3.54 2.34 3.62
CA VAL A 37 3.21 3.61 2.98
C VAL A 37 3.23 4.68 4.06
N TYR A 38 3.97 5.77 3.89
CA TYR A 38 4.08 6.82 4.92
C TYR A 38 4.36 8.20 4.29
N PRO A 39 4.04 9.31 4.97
CA PRO A 39 4.28 10.65 4.41
C PRO A 39 5.76 11.03 4.46
N GLU A 40 6.22 11.79 3.48
CA GLU A 40 7.49 12.52 3.51
C GLU A 40 7.19 14.01 3.31
N PRO A 41 6.91 14.76 4.40
CA PRO A 41 6.31 16.10 4.31
C PRO A 41 7.23 17.12 3.65
N ASP A 42 8.53 17.02 3.89
CA ASP A 42 9.54 17.89 3.27
C ASP A 42 9.55 17.78 1.74
N ARG A 43 9.18 16.60 1.21
CA ARG A 43 9.08 16.34 -0.24
C ARG A 43 7.66 16.41 -0.77
N GLN A 44 6.67 16.67 0.10
CA GLN A 44 5.25 16.76 -0.25
C GLN A 44 4.79 15.52 -1.05
N THR A 45 5.16 14.34 -0.57
CA THR A 45 4.80 13.06 -1.18
C THR A 45 4.47 11.97 -0.15
N LEU A 46 3.93 10.86 -0.66
CA LEU A 46 3.87 9.59 0.07
C LEU A 46 4.96 8.67 -0.45
N ILE A 47 5.62 7.98 0.47
CA ILE A 47 6.62 6.97 0.15
C ILE A 47 5.96 5.60 0.28
N VAL A 48 6.07 4.80 -0.79
CA VAL A 48 5.83 3.37 -0.73
C VAL A 48 7.18 2.69 -0.55
N GLN A 49 7.32 1.88 0.49
CA GLN A 49 8.50 1.08 0.75
C GLN A 49 8.13 -0.40 0.71
N ILE A 50 8.83 -1.18 -0.12
CA ILE A 50 8.70 -2.64 -0.16
C ILE A 50 10.08 -3.22 0.09
N ASN A 51 10.23 -3.86 1.26
CA ASN A 51 11.52 -4.25 1.82
C ASN A 51 12.46 -3.02 1.87
N GLU A 52 13.65 -3.10 1.26
CA GLU A 52 14.63 -1.99 1.26
C GLU A 52 14.38 -0.95 0.15
N ILE A 53 13.44 -1.21 -0.77
CA ILE A 53 13.22 -0.36 -1.94
C ILE A 53 12.11 0.64 -1.67
N LYS A 54 12.34 1.91 -2.05
CA LYS A 54 11.41 3.02 -1.85
C LYS A 54 11.01 3.63 -3.18
N TRP A 55 9.74 4.02 -3.28
CA TRP A 55 9.19 4.79 -4.38
C TRP A 55 8.54 6.05 -3.84
N ASP A 56 8.84 7.18 -4.47
CA ASP A 56 8.02 8.38 -4.37
C ASP A 56 6.74 8.13 -5.18
N LEU A 57 5.61 7.98 -4.50
CA LEU A 57 4.37 7.53 -5.12
C LEU A 57 3.91 8.46 -6.25
N TYR A 58 4.16 9.77 -6.11
CA TYR A 58 3.70 10.80 -7.03
C TYR A 58 4.81 11.37 -7.92
N ALA A 59 6.01 10.80 -7.89
CA ALA A 59 7.03 11.16 -8.86
C ALA A 59 6.56 10.82 -10.28
N SER A 60 6.86 11.70 -11.25
CA SER A 60 6.39 11.56 -12.64
C SER A 60 6.86 10.30 -13.38
N GLY A 61 7.84 9.57 -12.83
CA GLY A 61 8.31 8.29 -13.35
C GLY A 61 7.70 7.07 -12.66
N THR A 62 6.96 7.26 -11.56
CA THR A 62 6.37 6.17 -10.78
C THR A 62 5.09 5.69 -11.45
N THR A 63 5.00 4.38 -11.61
CA THR A 63 3.87 3.69 -12.23
C THR A 63 3.37 2.61 -11.30
N VAL A 64 2.06 2.52 -11.13
CA VAL A 64 1.39 1.47 -10.35
C VAL A 64 0.42 0.72 -11.25
N ILE A 65 0.53 -0.60 -11.26
CA ILE A 65 -0.35 -1.51 -11.99
C ILE A 65 -0.94 -2.48 -10.99
N TYR A 66 -2.26 -2.64 -11.02
CA TYR A 66 -2.99 -3.57 -10.17
C TYR A 66 -4.15 -4.15 -10.97
N ASN A 67 -4.19 -5.48 -11.12
CA ASN A 67 -5.20 -6.15 -11.92
C ASN A 67 -5.60 -7.49 -11.29
N HIS A 68 -6.90 -7.76 -11.24
CA HIS A 68 -7.40 -9.09 -10.89
C HIS A 68 -7.47 -10.00 -12.12
N ASN A 69 -6.96 -11.21 -11.96
CA ASN A 69 -7.26 -12.34 -12.82
C ASN A 69 -8.33 -13.20 -12.14
N TYR A 70 -9.59 -12.93 -12.49
CA TYR A 70 -10.73 -13.63 -11.89
C TYR A 70 -10.81 -15.11 -12.23
N ASN A 71 -10.24 -15.55 -13.35
CA ASN A 71 -10.26 -16.97 -13.73
C ASN A 71 -9.33 -17.81 -12.85
N ASP A 72 -8.21 -17.21 -12.43
CA ASP A 72 -7.16 -17.90 -11.67
C ASP A 72 -7.18 -17.52 -10.18
N GLU A 73 -8.14 -16.70 -9.75
CA GLU A 73 -8.30 -16.22 -8.37
C GLU A 73 -7.05 -15.52 -7.82
N LYS A 74 -6.40 -14.74 -8.68
CA LYS A 74 -5.15 -14.05 -8.39
C LYS A 74 -5.24 -12.56 -8.65
N THR A 75 -4.38 -11.82 -7.97
CA THR A 75 -4.15 -10.40 -8.20
C THR A 75 -2.69 -10.20 -8.61
N HIS A 76 -2.48 -9.38 -9.64
CA HIS A 76 -1.18 -8.91 -10.07
C HIS A 76 -0.99 -7.48 -9.58
N PHE A 77 0.12 -7.22 -8.90
CA PHE A 77 0.56 -5.88 -8.51
C PHE A 77 1.96 -5.62 -9.04
N LYS A 78 2.18 -4.39 -9.50
CA LYS A 78 3.49 -3.89 -9.87
C LYS A 78 3.63 -2.41 -9.54
N ILE A 79 4.74 -2.03 -8.94
CA ILE A 79 5.20 -0.65 -8.83
C ILE A 79 6.59 -0.51 -9.44
N SER A 80 6.78 0.52 -10.26
CA SER A 80 8.06 0.75 -10.93
C SER A 80 8.36 2.23 -11.17
N ASP A 81 9.64 2.56 -11.11
CA ASP A 81 10.20 3.82 -11.60
C ASP A 81 11.32 3.55 -12.62
N LYS A 82 12.26 4.49 -12.80
CA LYS A 82 13.38 4.33 -13.74
C LYS A 82 14.47 3.37 -13.26
N GLU A 83 14.58 3.15 -11.95
CA GLU A 83 15.67 2.44 -11.31
C GLU A 83 15.22 1.08 -10.77
N ASN A 84 14.00 1.02 -10.22
CA ASN A 84 13.51 -0.10 -9.45
C ASN A 84 12.15 -0.59 -9.95
N THR A 85 11.91 -1.88 -9.75
CA THR A 85 10.62 -2.51 -10.04
C THR A 85 10.35 -3.59 -9.00
N PHE A 86 9.14 -3.58 -8.47
CA PHE A 86 8.56 -4.68 -7.71
C PHE A 86 7.36 -5.22 -8.48
N ASP A 87 7.29 -6.54 -8.67
CA ASP A 87 6.30 -7.21 -9.52
C ASP A 87 5.93 -8.55 -8.87
N ILE A 88 4.65 -8.72 -8.54
CA ILE A 88 4.16 -9.91 -7.83
C ILE A 88 2.79 -10.33 -8.31
N THR A 89 2.54 -11.64 -8.28
CA THR A 89 1.19 -12.21 -8.36
C THR A 89 0.91 -13.02 -7.10
N TYR A 90 -0.22 -12.78 -6.46
CA TYR A 90 -0.62 -13.41 -5.19
C TYR A 90 -2.10 -13.81 -5.25
N GLU A 91 -2.54 -14.59 -4.26
CA GLU A 91 -3.95 -14.98 -4.16
C GLU A 91 -4.83 -13.76 -3.93
N ALA A 92 -5.93 -13.63 -4.66
CA ALA A 92 -6.83 -12.49 -4.49
C ALA A 92 -7.51 -12.54 -3.12
N TRP A 93 -7.68 -11.38 -2.47
CA TRP A 93 -8.33 -11.28 -1.14
C TRP A 93 -9.74 -11.90 -1.12
N TRP A 94 -10.42 -11.89 -2.26
CA TRP A 94 -11.78 -12.39 -2.41
C TRP A 94 -11.88 -13.91 -2.65
N LYS A 95 -10.75 -14.59 -2.88
CA LYS A 95 -10.71 -16.03 -3.26
C LYS A 95 -11.51 -16.91 -2.30
N ASP A 96 -11.37 -16.65 -1.00
CA ASP A 96 -12.01 -17.46 0.05
C ASP A 96 -13.32 -16.83 0.59
N VAL A 97 -13.80 -15.74 -0.01
CA VAL A 97 -15.02 -15.05 0.43
C VAL A 97 -16.24 -15.81 -0.11
N PRO A 98 -17.07 -16.43 0.76
CA PRO A 98 -18.22 -17.19 0.30
C PRO A 98 -19.20 -16.28 -0.45
N HIS A 99 -19.68 -16.73 -1.61
CA HIS A 99 -20.62 -16.00 -2.46
C HIS A 99 -20.07 -14.71 -3.10
N PHE A 100 -18.74 -14.53 -3.15
CA PHE A 100 -18.16 -13.48 -3.97
C PHE A 100 -18.30 -13.84 -5.46
N GLU A 101 -19.28 -13.23 -6.12
CA GLU A 101 -19.34 -13.27 -7.58
C GLU A 101 -18.38 -12.24 -8.15
N ALA A 102 -17.23 -12.73 -8.64
CA ALA A 102 -16.27 -11.97 -9.43
C ALA A 102 -16.95 -11.34 -10.65
N ASN A 103 -17.53 -10.15 -10.45
CA ASN A 103 -18.09 -9.34 -11.50
C ASN A 103 -17.30 -8.03 -11.60
N LYS A 104 -17.38 -7.37 -12.76
CA LYS A 104 -16.68 -6.13 -13.07
C LYS A 104 -16.91 -4.96 -12.08
N TRP A 105 -17.85 -5.10 -11.14
CA TRP A 105 -18.17 -4.11 -10.11
C TRP A 105 -17.67 -4.53 -8.71
N ALA A 106 -17.21 -5.78 -8.55
CA ALA A 106 -16.79 -6.33 -7.27
C ALA A 106 -15.38 -5.88 -6.85
N ALA A 107 -14.52 -5.54 -7.81
CA ALA A 107 -13.18 -5.00 -7.57
C ALA A 107 -13.10 -3.47 -7.62
N SER A 108 -14.20 -2.79 -7.95
CA SER A 108 -14.25 -1.32 -8.02
C SER A 108 -14.85 -0.72 -6.76
N ARG A 109 -14.82 -1.40 -5.62
CA ARG A 109 -15.13 -0.72 -4.36
C ARG A 109 -13.95 0.19 -4.05
N GLU A 110 -14.11 1.44 -4.45
CA GLU A 110 -13.24 2.61 -4.30
C GLU A 110 -12.80 2.92 -2.85
N GLU A 111 -13.04 1.98 -1.93
CA GLU A 111 -12.61 1.97 -0.55
C GLU A 111 -11.80 0.69 -0.32
N GLU A 112 -10.71 0.49 -1.08
CA GLU A 112 -9.80 -0.63 -0.82
C GLU A 112 -9.20 -0.43 0.57
N ASN A 113 -9.76 -1.16 1.53
CA ASN A 113 -9.30 -1.20 2.90
C ASN A 113 -7.90 -1.83 2.90
N SER A 114 -6.91 -1.11 3.39
CA SER A 114 -5.53 -1.59 3.47
C SER A 114 -5.41 -2.92 4.24
N HIS A 115 -6.36 -3.20 5.13
CA HIS A 115 -6.51 -4.47 5.84
C HIS A 115 -6.79 -5.63 4.88
N GLU A 116 -7.65 -5.43 3.87
CA GLU A 116 -8.03 -6.45 2.89
C GLU A 116 -6.92 -6.63 1.84
N ASP A 117 -6.46 -5.53 1.22
CA ASP A 117 -5.39 -5.57 0.22
C ASP A 117 -4.54 -4.28 0.24
N ILE A 118 -3.30 -4.37 0.75
CA ILE A 118 -2.37 -3.24 0.82
C ILE A 118 -1.94 -2.75 -0.57
N PHE A 119 -1.87 -3.64 -1.56
CA PHE A 119 -1.46 -3.28 -2.91
C PHE A 119 -2.57 -2.57 -3.67
N GLY A 120 -3.82 -2.98 -3.42
CA GLY A 120 -4.99 -2.21 -3.83
C GLY A 120 -4.98 -0.82 -3.20
N TYR A 121 -4.79 -0.74 -1.88
CA TYR A 121 -4.69 0.54 -1.18
C TYR A 121 -3.62 1.48 -1.78
N ILE A 122 -2.44 0.96 -2.16
CA ILE A 122 -1.40 1.75 -2.87
C ILE A 122 -1.91 2.28 -4.21
N LEU A 123 -2.64 1.47 -4.99
CA LEU A 123 -3.26 1.93 -6.25
C LEU A 123 -4.26 3.06 -5.99
N MET A 124 -5.13 2.91 -4.99
CA MET A 124 -6.11 3.94 -4.62
C MET A 124 -5.41 5.27 -4.27
N LEU A 125 -4.34 5.21 -3.46
CA LEU A 125 -3.53 6.39 -3.13
C LEU A 125 -2.92 7.03 -4.39
N TRP A 126 -2.36 6.22 -5.28
CA TRP A 126 -1.74 6.69 -6.52
C TRP A 126 -2.74 7.36 -7.47
N GLN A 127 -3.96 6.82 -7.59
CA GLN A 127 -4.99 7.33 -8.49
C GLN A 127 -5.66 8.62 -8.01
N ASN A 128 -5.60 8.93 -6.71
CA ASN A 128 -6.21 10.13 -6.13
C ASN A 128 -5.13 11.12 -5.64
N GLU A 129 -4.18 11.46 -6.51
CA GLU A 129 -3.14 12.46 -6.21
C GLU A 129 -3.71 13.82 -5.76
N ASP A 130 -4.95 14.16 -6.17
CA ASP A 130 -5.66 15.36 -5.75
C ASP A 130 -5.91 15.42 -4.22
N LYS A 131 -5.90 14.28 -3.53
CA LYS A 131 -6.07 14.17 -2.07
C LYS A 131 -4.75 14.10 -1.31
N LYS A 132 -3.61 14.11 -2.02
CA LYS A 132 -2.26 13.93 -1.46
C LYS A 132 -1.97 14.89 -0.31
N GLU A 133 -2.24 16.18 -0.48
CA GLU A 133 -1.97 17.19 0.55
C GLU A 133 -2.71 16.87 1.85
N ASN A 134 -3.98 16.48 1.75
CA ASN A 134 -4.78 16.08 2.92
C ASN A 134 -4.20 14.84 3.61
N TRP A 135 -3.76 13.83 2.86
CA TRP A 135 -3.14 12.64 3.45
C TRP A 135 -1.82 12.95 4.11
N ILE A 136 -0.98 13.77 3.48
CA ILE A 136 0.28 14.20 4.08
C ILE A 136 0.01 14.96 5.36
N GLU A 137 -0.91 15.94 5.36
CA GLU A 137 -1.27 16.70 6.56
C GLU A 137 -1.74 15.78 7.69
N LEU A 138 -2.78 14.97 7.43
CA LEU A 138 -3.36 14.03 8.40
C LEU A 138 -2.32 13.05 8.96
N TRP A 139 -1.42 12.56 8.11
CA TRP A 139 -0.42 11.57 8.54
C TRP A 139 0.83 12.23 9.11
N SER A 140 1.05 13.52 8.92
CA SER A 140 2.20 14.22 9.51
C SER A 140 1.95 14.61 10.96
N GLU A 141 0.68 14.81 11.36
CA GLU A 141 0.30 15.18 12.73
C GLU A 141 0.71 14.16 13.80
N HIS A 142 0.99 12.91 13.41
CA HIS A 142 1.38 11.84 14.32
C HIS A 142 2.78 11.28 14.07
N LEU A 143 3.61 11.99 13.29
CA LEU A 143 5.03 11.65 13.19
C LEU A 143 5.72 11.98 14.52
N PRO A 144 6.59 11.09 15.05
CA PRO A 144 7.40 11.42 16.22
C PRO A 144 8.36 12.57 15.90
N ASP A 145 8.48 13.52 16.83
CA ASP A 145 9.43 14.65 16.79
C ASP A 145 10.89 14.21 16.59
#